data_AF-A0A920TPX7-F1
#
_entry.id   AF-A0A920TPX7-F1
#
_cell.length_a   1.000
_cell.length_b   1.000
_cell.length_c   1.000
_cell.angle_alpha   90.00
_cell.angle_beta   90.00
_cell.angle_gamma   90.00
#
_symmetry.space_group_name_H-M   'P 1'
#
loop_
_entity.id
_entity.type
_entity.pdbx_description
1 polymer ?
#
loop_
_entity_poly.entity_id
_entity_poly.type
_entity_poly.pdbx_seq_one_letter_code
_entity_poly.pdbx_strand_id
1 'polypeptide(L)'
;MEPLIALSLLIMYGLIIHTEDMSQVFSVETWFVISVILAPVGYVVQDVVADAMTVEAVPLVDETGNDYSKDQIKIMHTTMQTLGRFAIIGGTVLVALVNVILFRDVESLEQADKINLYGTIYIYALVIPFFPILGVILANYLRHKKIQTLKSKGLEFKDERGNKKNKNKLVDIRRKFSFCYFHIVFWVSLLKGSVCTRNCFIGSVIIILFLMFKFIKELPQELRLTIVGTAVIIFVFRAMPGPGPGLTWFKI
;
A
#
# COMPACT_ATOMS: atom_id res chain seq x y z
N MET A 1 2.01 6.41 -5.24
CA MET A 1 1.55 5.85 -3.96
C MET A 1 2.51 6.23 -2.85
N GLU A 2 3.81 5.95 -3.02
CA GLU A 2 4.88 6.50 -2.16
C GLU A 2 4.87 8.02 -1.92
N PRO A 3 4.47 8.89 -2.88
CA PRO A 3 4.49 10.34 -2.64
C PRO A 3 3.53 10.79 -1.53
N LEU A 4 2.45 10.04 -1.27
CA LEU A 4 1.52 10.37 -0.19
C LEU A 4 2.15 10.11 1.18
N ILE A 5 2.87 8.99 1.31
CA ILE A 5 3.57 8.63 2.55
C ILE A 5 4.75 9.59 2.76
N ALA A 6 5.51 9.88 1.70
CA ALA A 6 6.58 10.88 1.76
C ALA A 6 6.06 12.26 2.17
N LEU A 7 4.94 12.70 1.61
CA LEU A 7 4.32 13.98 1.97
C LEU A 7 3.81 13.99 3.41
N SER A 8 3.24 12.88 3.91
CA SER A 8 2.85 12.75 5.32
C SER A 8 4.06 12.89 6.26
N LEU A 9 5.16 12.19 5.95
CA LEU A 9 6.40 12.27 6.73
C LEU A 9 7.02 13.67 6.68
N LEU A 10 6.99 14.33 5.52
CA LEU A 10 7.47 15.71 5.37
C LEU A 10 6.63 16.70 6.19
N ILE A 11 5.31 16.54 6.22
CA ILE A 11 4.44 17.38 7.05
C ILE A 11 4.75 17.15 8.54
N MET A 12 4.92 15.89 8.98
CA MET A 12 5.30 15.59 10.37
C MET A 12 6.66 16.20 10.73
N TYR A 13 7.65 16.09 9.83
CA TYR A 13 8.95 16.73 10.01
C TYR A 13 8.83 18.25 10.15
N GLY A 14 8.08 18.89 9.24
CA GLY A 14 7.85 20.33 9.27
C GLY A 14 7.13 20.78 10.55
N LEU A 15 6.19 19.99 11.06
CA LEU A 15 5.51 20.27 12.32
C LEU A 15 6.41 20.18 13.56
N ILE A 16 7.47 19.37 13.52
CA ILE A 16 8.38 19.15 14.66
C ILE A 16 9.54 20.16 14.66
N ILE A 17 10.13 20.45 13.49
CA ILE A 17 11.30 21.34 13.38
C ILE A 17 10.91 22.78 13.02
N HIS A 18 9.90 22.97 12.17
CA HIS A 18 9.52 24.27 11.60
C HIS A 18 8.07 24.65 11.95
N THR A 19 7.68 24.45 13.21
CA THR A 19 6.30 24.66 13.68
C THR A 19 5.82 26.10 13.44
N GLU A 20 6.67 27.08 13.71
CA GLU A 20 6.34 28.50 13.54
C GLU A 20 6.01 28.83 12.08
N ASP A 21 6.86 28.40 11.14
CA ASP A 21 6.65 28.61 9.70
C ASP A 21 5.39 27.90 9.19
N MET A 22 5.13 26.68 9.66
CA MET A 22 3.96 25.91 9.24
C MET A 22 2.64 26.49 9.74
N SER A 23 2.66 27.08 10.94
CA SER A 23 1.51 27.72 11.58
C SER A 23 1.03 28.99 10.84
N GLN A 24 1.88 29.58 9.99
CA GLN A 24 1.51 30.73 9.17
C GLN A 24 0.58 30.37 8.00
N VAL A 25 0.62 29.12 7.54
CA VAL A 25 -0.19 28.66 6.39
C VAL A 25 -1.51 28.04 6.84
N PHE A 26 -1.46 27.11 7.79
CA PHE A 26 -2.64 26.47 8.40
C PHE A 26 -2.39 26.25 9.90
N SER A 27 -3.45 26.02 10.67
CA SER A 27 -3.30 25.64 12.07
C SER A 27 -2.54 24.32 12.22
N VAL A 28 -1.81 24.16 13.33
CA VAL A 28 -1.05 22.94 13.63
C VAL A 28 -1.96 21.71 13.64
N GLU A 29 -3.19 21.83 14.15
CA GLU A 29 -4.14 20.71 14.14
C GLU A 29 -4.54 20.31 12.72
N THR A 30 -4.70 21.28 11.82
CA THR A 30 -5.07 21.02 10.42
C THR A 30 -3.97 20.26 9.70
N TRP A 31 -2.71 20.69 9.84
CA TRP A 31 -1.55 19.98 9.28
C TRP A 31 -1.41 18.56 9.84
N PHE A 32 -1.61 18.41 11.15
CA PHE A 32 -1.58 17.11 11.81
C PHE A 32 -2.67 16.18 11.25
N VAL A 33 -3.91 16.66 11.13
CA VAL A 33 -5.03 15.89 10.54
C VAL A 33 -4.73 15.49 9.11
N ILE A 34 -4.21 16.41 8.28
CA ILE A 34 -3.84 16.10 6.89
C ILE A 34 -2.80 14.96 6.87
N SER A 35 -1.73 15.07 7.66
CA SER A 35 -0.67 14.07 7.69
C SER A 35 -1.19 12.69 8.14
N VAL A 36 -1.95 12.65 9.23
CA VAL A 36 -2.48 11.41 9.81
C VAL A 36 -3.44 10.69 8.87
N ILE A 37 -4.16 11.41 8.00
CA ILE A 37 -5.02 10.78 6.99
C ILE A 37 -4.19 10.32 5.77
N LEU A 38 -3.17 11.08 5.39
CA LEU A 38 -2.42 10.85 4.17
C LEU A 38 -1.60 9.54 4.23
N ALA A 39 -1.03 9.19 5.39
CA ALA A 39 -0.28 7.95 5.57
C ALA A 39 -1.13 6.67 5.36
N PRO A 40 -2.26 6.45 6.07
CA PRO A 40 -3.14 5.31 5.84
C PRO A 40 -3.67 5.23 4.41
N VAL A 41 -4.04 6.36 3.80
CA VAL A 41 -4.46 6.39 2.39
C VAL A 41 -3.30 5.94 1.49
N GLY A 42 -2.08 6.42 1.74
CA GLY A 42 -0.89 5.97 1.04
C GLY A 42 -0.68 4.46 1.11
N TYR A 43 -0.76 3.88 2.31
CA TYR A 43 -0.63 2.43 2.53
C TYR A 43 -1.72 1.63 1.82
N VAL A 44 -2.99 2.02 1.93
CA VAL A 44 -4.09 1.32 1.25
C VAL A 44 -3.91 1.32 -0.27
N VAL A 45 -3.49 2.45 -0.85
CA VAL A 45 -3.25 2.51 -2.30
C VAL A 45 -2.05 1.63 -2.67
N GLN A 46 -0.99 1.61 -1.87
CA GLN A 46 0.16 0.70 -2.06
C GLN A 46 -0.25 -0.77 -2.06
N ASP A 47 -1.01 -1.20 -1.05
CA ASP A 47 -1.45 -2.60 -0.93
C ASP A 47 -2.25 -3.04 -2.15
N VAL A 48 -3.22 -2.22 -2.59
CA VAL A 48 -4.06 -2.54 -3.76
C VAL A 48 -3.24 -2.68 -5.05
N VAL A 49 -2.23 -1.84 -5.26
CA VAL A 49 -1.39 -1.93 -6.46
C VAL A 49 -0.35 -3.04 -6.33
N ALA A 50 0.20 -3.27 -5.14
CA ALA A 50 1.09 -4.41 -4.89
C ALA A 50 0.36 -5.73 -5.18
N ASP A 51 -0.87 -5.90 -4.67
CA ASP A 51 -1.72 -7.06 -4.94
C ASP A 51 -2.00 -7.23 -6.43
N ALA A 52 -2.33 -6.13 -7.13
CA ALA A 52 -2.55 -6.17 -8.58
C ALA A 52 -1.29 -6.58 -9.36
N MET A 53 -0.09 -6.16 -8.93
CA MET A 53 1.17 -6.48 -9.59
C MET A 53 1.61 -7.94 -9.40
N THR A 54 1.27 -8.59 -8.29
CA THR A 54 1.67 -10.00 -8.05
C THR A 54 1.11 -10.99 -9.06
N VAL A 55 -0.02 -10.67 -9.70
CA VAL A 55 -0.64 -11.50 -10.73
C VAL A 55 0.12 -11.42 -12.06
N GLU A 56 0.77 -10.29 -12.33
CA GLU A 56 1.42 -9.98 -13.62
C GLU A 56 2.94 -10.19 -13.61
N ALA A 57 3.53 -10.50 -12.46
CA ALA A 57 4.99 -10.49 -12.30
C ALA A 57 5.67 -11.83 -12.66
N VAL A 58 4.93 -12.93 -12.80
CA VAL A 58 5.48 -14.24 -13.21
C VAL A 58 5.46 -14.35 -14.74
N PRO A 59 6.62 -14.51 -15.41
CA PRO A 59 6.65 -14.66 -16.86
C PRO A 59 6.00 -15.99 -17.28
N LEU A 60 5.15 -15.96 -18.30
CA LEU A 60 4.55 -17.18 -18.88
C LEU A 60 5.47 -17.88 -19.90
N VAL A 61 6.51 -17.20 -20.38
CA VAL A 61 7.45 -17.74 -21.37
C VAL A 61 8.88 -17.77 -20.84
N ASP A 62 9.60 -18.84 -21.19
CA ASP A 62 11.00 -19.03 -20.86
C ASP A 62 11.94 -18.17 -21.74
N GLU A 63 13.25 -18.27 -21.52
CA GLU A 63 14.27 -17.52 -22.26
C GLU A 63 14.48 -18.00 -23.71
N THR A 64 13.83 -19.09 -24.10
CA THR A 64 13.83 -19.71 -25.42
C THR A 64 12.53 -19.48 -26.19
N GLY A 65 11.51 -18.90 -25.54
CA GLY A 65 10.21 -18.57 -26.12
C GLY A 65 9.14 -19.65 -25.93
N ASN A 66 9.39 -20.70 -25.13
CA ASN A 66 8.40 -21.74 -24.83
C ASN A 66 7.53 -21.34 -23.63
N ASP A 67 6.26 -21.74 -23.64
CA ASP A 67 5.34 -21.53 -22.52
C ASP A 67 5.72 -22.41 -21.33
N TYR A 68 5.75 -21.84 -20.12
CA TYR A 68 5.92 -22.61 -18.88
C TYR A 68 4.71 -23.52 -18.63
N SER A 69 4.96 -24.69 -18.02
CA SER A 69 3.88 -25.56 -17.58
C SER A 69 3.08 -24.92 -16.45
N LYS A 70 1.81 -25.34 -16.27
CA LYS A 70 0.95 -24.82 -15.19
C LYS A 70 1.55 -25.05 -13.80
N ASP A 71 2.26 -26.16 -13.61
CA ASP A 71 2.93 -26.47 -12.35
C ASP A 71 4.13 -25.55 -12.08
N GLN A 72 4.90 -25.22 -13.12
CA GLN A 72 6.00 -24.27 -13.01
C GLN A 72 5.51 -22.85 -12.66
N ILE A 73 4.44 -22.39 -13.31
CA ILE A 73 3.81 -21.10 -13.01
C ILE A 73 3.29 -21.06 -11.57
N LYS A 74 2.66 -22.14 -11.12
CA LYS A 74 2.19 -22.27 -9.74
C LYS A 74 3.34 -22.17 -8.73
N ILE A 75 4.45 -22.87 -8.97
CA ILE A 75 5.66 -22.79 -8.13
C ILE A 75 6.18 -21.35 -8.10
N MET A 76 6.30 -20.68 -9.25
CA MET A 76 6.77 -19.30 -9.32
C MET A 76 5.87 -18.31 -8.55
N HIS A 77 4.54 -18.46 -8.63
CA HIS A 77 3.62 -17.66 -7.80
C HIS A 77 3.82 -17.92 -6.30
N THR A 78 3.97 -19.18 -5.88
CA THR A 78 4.23 -19.49 -4.47
C THR A 78 5.58 -18.96 -4.01
N THR A 79 6.64 -19.08 -4.81
CA THR A 79 7.96 -18.51 -4.52
C THR A 79 7.89 -16.99 -4.37
N MET A 80 7.15 -16.30 -5.25
CA MET A 80 6.95 -14.85 -5.17
C MET A 80 6.19 -14.44 -3.89
N GLN A 81 5.14 -15.17 -3.52
CA GLN A 81 4.40 -14.92 -2.27
C GLN A 81 5.29 -15.11 -1.04
N THR A 82 6.10 -16.18 -1.02
CA THR A 82 7.05 -16.44 0.06
C THR A 82 8.10 -15.34 0.14
N LEU A 83 8.68 -14.92 -1.00
CA LEU A 83 9.68 -13.84 -1.04
C LEU A 83 9.09 -12.50 -0.58
N GLY A 84 7.85 -12.18 -0.97
CA GLY A 84 7.15 -10.98 -0.50
C GLY A 84 6.99 -10.97 1.02
N ARG A 85 6.59 -12.10 1.62
CA ARG A 85 6.50 -12.23 3.08
C ARG A 85 7.86 -12.12 3.76
N PHE A 86 8.91 -12.72 3.20
CA PHE A 86 10.27 -12.56 3.70
C PHE A 86 10.74 -11.11 3.64
N ALA A 87 10.43 -10.38 2.57
CA ALA A 87 10.76 -8.98 2.44
C ALA A 87 10.03 -8.11 3.47
N ILE A 88 8.74 -8.38 3.73
CA ILE A 88 7.97 -7.68 4.77
C ILE A 88 8.60 -7.92 6.15
N ILE A 89 8.84 -9.19 6.53
CA ILE A 89 9.40 -9.55 7.84
C ILE A 89 10.82 -8.98 7.99
N GLY A 90 11.66 -9.12 6.96
CA GLY A 90 13.01 -8.59 6.96
C GLY A 90 13.02 -7.06 7.08
N GLY A 91 12.08 -6.39 6.41
CA GLY A 91 11.89 -4.94 6.52
C GLY A 91 11.53 -4.49 7.93
N THR A 92 10.56 -5.14 8.59
CA THR A 92 10.18 -4.80 9.98
C THR A 92 11.31 -5.04 10.96
N VAL A 93 12.06 -6.14 10.82
CA VAL A 93 13.23 -6.42 11.66
C VAL A 93 14.30 -5.36 11.49
N LEU A 94 14.60 -4.96 10.23
CA LEU A 94 15.59 -3.92 9.94
C LEU A 94 15.17 -2.58 10.55
N VAL A 95 13.91 -2.17 10.37
CA VAL A 95 13.38 -0.94 10.96
C VAL A 95 13.46 -0.98 12.49
N ALA A 96 13.10 -2.11 13.12
CA ALA A 96 13.20 -2.26 14.57
C ALA A 96 14.65 -2.15 15.07
N LEU A 97 15.61 -2.72 14.34
CA LEU A 97 17.03 -2.65 14.68
C LEU A 97 17.56 -1.21 14.57
N VAL A 98 17.22 -0.52 13.48
CA VAL A 98 17.53 0.91 13.30
C VAL A 98 16.93 1.73 14.43
N ASN A 99 15.67 1.46 14.81
CA ASN A 99 15.01 2.14 15.91
C ASN A 99 15.75 1.98 17.24
N VAL A 100 16.18 0.76 17.59
CA VAL A 100 16.97 0.51 18.82
C VAL A 100 18.29 1.28 18.82
N ILE A 101 18.98 1.35 17.67
CA ILE A 101 20.25 2.09 17.56
C ILE A 101 20.02 3.59 17.71
N LEU A 102 18.99 4.14 17.07
CA LEU A 102 18.71 5.58 17.09
C LEU A 102 18.22 6.07 18.46
N PHE A 103 17.52 5.22 19.23
CA PHE A 103 16.99 5.58 20.55
C PHE A 103 17.88 5.19 21.74
N ARG A 104 19.06 4.60 21.50
CA ARG A 104 19.91 4.02 22.55
C ARG A 104 20.25 4.98 23.69
N ASP A 105 20.47 6.26 23.39
CA ASP A 105 20.91 7.27 24.37
C ASP A 105 19.87 8.36 24.63
N VAL A 106 18.61 8.16 24.19
CA VAL A 106 17.56 9.18 24.24
C VAL A 106 17.23 9.64 25.67
N GLU A 107 17.36 8.76 26.66
CA GLU A 107 17.06 9.08 28.06
C GLU A 107 18.01 10.13 28.64
N SER A 108 19.24 10.19 28.13
CA SER A 108 20.28 11.14 28.57
C SER A 108 20.21 12.51 27.89
N LEU A 109 19.35 12.67 26.87
CA LEU A 109 19.26 13.88 26.07
C LEU A 109 18.35 14.95 26.72
N GLU A 110 18.74 16.21 26.55
CA GLU A 110 17.93 17.37 26.91
C GLU A 110 16.67 17.45 26.00
N GLN A 111 15.62 18.18 26.42
CA GLN A 111 14.38 18.27 25.64
C GLN A 111 14.58 18.82 24.23
N ALA A 112 15.49 19.78 24.04
CA ALA A 112 15.82 20.33 22.72
C ALA A 112 16.47 19.28 21.80
N ASP A 113 17.40 18.48 22.34
CA ASP A 113 18.08 17.44 21.57
C ASP A 113 17.15 16.27 21.23
N LYS A 114 16.17 15.98 22.10
CA LYS A 114 15.11 15.01 21.80
C LYS A 114 14.30 15.43 20.58
N ILE A 115 13.88 16.70 20.50
CA ILE A 115 13.10 17.22 19.35
C ILE A 115 13.91 17.07 18.05
N ASN A 116 15.21 17.41 18.09
CA ASN A 116 16.10 17.23 16.94
C ASN A 116 16.27 15.75 16.54
N LEU A 117 16.39 14.84 17.51
CA LEU A 117 16.44 13.40 17.24
C LEU A 117 15.15 12.92 16.55
N TYR A 118 13.98 13.30 17.09
CA TYR A 118 12.69 12.95 16.48
C TYR A 118 12.56 13.50 15.06
N GLY A 119 12.90 14.76 14.83
CA GLY A 119 12.90 15.35 13.48
C GLY A 119 13.84 14.63 12.51
N THR A 120 15.05 14.27 12.98
CA THR A 120 16.02 13.51 12.18
C THR A 120 15.49 12.12 11.80
N ILE A 121 14.76 11.45 12.70
CA ILE A 121 14.12 10.17 12.41
C ILE A 121 13.10 10.30 11.27
N TYR A 122 12.30 11.37 11.24
CA TYR A 122 11.36 11.61 10.15
C TYR A 122 12.07 11.84 8.80
N ILE A 123 13.21 12.53 8.79
CA ILE A 123 14.03 12.64 7.57
C ILE A 123 14.56 11.27 7.14
N TYR A 124 15.12 10.48 8.05
CA TYR A 124 15.60 9.13 7.70
C TYR A 124 14.48 8.23 7.21
N ALA A 125 13.27 8.37 7.76
CA ALA A 125 12.10 7.63 7.30
C ALA A 125 11.73 7.96 5.84
N LEU A 126 12.08 9.13 5.30
CA LEU A 126 11.83 9.47 3.90
C LEU A 126 12.57 8.55 2.92
N VAL A 127 13.63 7.87 3.35
CA VAL A 127 14.32 6.87 2.53
C VAL A 127 13.38 5.72 2.16
N ILE A 128 12.43 5.34 3.03
CA ILE A 128 11.50 4.23 2.79
C ILE A 128 10.67 4.47 1.50
N PRO A 129 10.01 5.63 1.31
CA PRO A 129 9.37 5.99 0.03
C PRO A 129 10.27 6.00 -1.21
N PHE A 130 11.60 6.11 -1.08
CA PHE A 130 12.50 6.12 -2.24
C PHE A 130 12.83 4.71 -2.77
N PHE A 131 12.78 3.68 -1.92
CA PHE A 131 13.15 2.31 -2.31
C PHE A 131 12.37 1.76 -3.52
N PRO A 132 11.03 1.95 -3.64
CA PRO A 132 10.31 1.36 -4.76
C PRO A 132 10.55 2.10 -6.07
N ILE A 133 10.91 3.39 -6.04
CA ILE A 133 11.37 4.14 -7.22
C ILE A 133 12.62 3.47 -7.81
N LEU A 134 13.59 3.10 -6.96
CA LEU A 134 14.76 2.34 -7.38
C LEU A 134 14.38 0.97 -7.96
N GLY A 135 13.41 0.29 -7.34
CA GLY A 135 12.87 -0.97 -7.84
C GLY A 135 12.28 -0.86 -9.24
N VAL A 136 11.51 0.19 -9.53
CA VAL A 136 10.94 0.46 -10.86
C VAL A 136 12.03 0.73 -11.89
N ILE A 137 13.06 1.50 -11.53
CA ILE A 137 14.21 1.79 -12.41
C ILE A 137 14.94 0.48 -12.75
N LEU A 138 15.23 -0.34 -11.74
CA LEU A 138 15.87 -1.65 -11.93
C LEU A 138 15.03 -2.58 -12.80
N ALA A 139 13.71 -2.65 -12.54
CA ALA A 139 12.79 -3.46 -13.34
C ALA A 139 12.77 -3.00 -14.80
N ASN A 140 12.78 -1.68 -15.05
CA ASN A 140 12.84 -1.13 -16.39
C ASN A 140 14.17 -1.48 -17.09
N TYR A 141 15.29 -1.38 -16.38
CA TYR A 141 16.61 -1.76 -16.88
C TYR A 141 16.68 -3.24 -17.27
N LEU A 142 16.22 -4.15 -16.39
CA LEU A 142 16.19 -5.59 -16.65
C LEU A 142 15.30 -5.95 -17.84
N ARG A 143 14.14 -5.28 -17.95
CA ARG A 143 13.22 -5.44 -19.07
C ARG A 143 13.87 -5.01 -20.39
N HIS A 144 14.54 -3.87 -20.42
CA HIS A 144 15.26 -3.41 -21.62
C HIS A 144 16.34 -4.42 -22.04
N LYS A 145 17.11 -4.95 -21.08
CA LYS A 145 18.12 -5.98 -21.34
C LYS A 145 17.48 -7.25 -21.92
N LYS A 146 16.37 -7.74 -21.35
CA LYS A 146 15.65 -8.92 -21.84
C LYS A 146 15.12 -8.73 -23.27
N ILE A 147 14.58 -7.56 -23.59
CA ILE A 147 14.11 -7.21 -24.94
C ILE A 147 15.28 -7.25 -25.95
N GLN A 148 16.44 -6.69 -25.59
CA GLN A 148 17.62 -6.72 -26.47
C GLN A 148 18.12 -8.15 -26.70
N THR A 149 18.18 -8.98 -25.65
CA THR A 149 18.56 -10.38 -25.76
C THR A 149 17.61 -11.16 -26.67
N LEU A 150 16.30 -10.97 -26.53
CA LEU A 150 15.31 -11.68 -27.37
C LEU A 150 15.36 -11.24 -28.83
N LYS A 151 15.53 -9.94 -29.09
CA LYS A 151 15.76 -9.41 -30.45
C LYS A 151 17.00 -10.02 -31.10
N SER A 152 18.09 -10.19 -30.36
CA SER A 152 19.31 -10.83 -30.88
C SER A 152 19.13 -12.30 -31.26
N LYS A 153 18.14 -12.98 -30.67
CA LYS A 153 17.77 -14.37 -30.97
C LYS A 153 16.68 -14.49 -32.05
N GLY A 154 16.25 -13.38 -32.66
CA GLY A 154 15.15 -13.36 -33.64
C GLY A 154 13.76 -13.61 -33.04
N LEU A 155 13.62 -13.55 -31.71
CA LEU A 155 12.37 -13.76 -31.00
C LEU A 155 11.70 -12.42 -30.66
N GLU A 156 10.38 -12.37 -30.80
CA GLU A 156 9.60 -11.20 -30.43
C GLU A 156 9.32 -11.19 -28.92
N PHE A 157 9.56 -10.04 -28.25
CA PHE A 157 9.17 -9.88 -26.86
C PHE A 157 7.64 -9.80 -26.77
N LYS A 158 7.00 -10.92 -26.45
CA LYS A 158 5.59 -10.94 -26.04
C LYS A 158 5.49 -10.39 -24.62
N ASP A 159 5.25 -9.10 -24.52
CA ASP A 159 4.71 -8.49 -23.31
C ASP A 159 3.23 -8.90 -23.22
N GLU A 160 2.76 -9.38 -22.07
CA GLU A 160 1.32 -9.60 -21.84
C GLU A 160 0.50 -8.31 -21.88
N ARG A 161 1.16 -7.14 -21.95
CA ARG A 161 0.51 -5.88 -22.36
C ARG A 161 0.00 -5.92 -23.81
N GLY A 162 0.36 -6.95 -24.59
CA GLY A 162 -0.13 -7.23 -25.94
C GLY A 162 -1.54 -7.82 -25.97
N ASN A 163 -2.47 -7.00 -26.46
CA ASN A 163 -3.76 -7.38 -27.06
C ASN A 163 -5.00 -7.61 -26.15
N LYS A 164 -5.01 -7.07 -24.91
CA LYS A 164 -6.26 -6.93 -24.11
C LYS A 164 -6.76 -5.49 -24.01
N LYS A 165 -6.38 -4.63 -24.97
CA LYS A 165 -6.72 -3.19 -24.94
C LYS A 165 -8.15 -2.84 -25.40
N ASN A 166 -8.95 -3.79 -25.90
CA ASN A 166 -10.10 -3.41 -26.74
C ASN A 166 -11.47 -4.07 -26.49
N LYS A 167 -11.79 -4.46 -25.25
CA LYS A 167 -13.21 -4.65 -24.88
C LYS A 167 -13.48 -3.94 -23.54
N ASN A 168 -14.03 -2.72 -23.63
CA ASN A 168 -14.65 -1.94 -22.55
C ASN A 168 -13.78 -0.88 -21.82
N LYS A 169 -12.85 -0.25 -22.54
CA LYS A 169 -12.04 0.88 -22.02
C LYS A 169 -12.90 2.06 -21.51
N LEU A 170 -14.02 2.37 -22.19
CA LEU A 170 -14.94 3.46 -21.82
C LEU A 170 -15.72 3.20 -20.53
N VAL A 171 -16.13 1.95 -20.27
CA VAL A 171 -16.84 1.58 -19.04
C VAL A 171 -15.89 1.58 -17.84
N ASP A 172 -14.65 1.12 -18.03
CA ASP A 172 -13.63 1.11 -16.97
C ASP A 172 -13.15 2.54 -16.62
N ILE A 173 -12.99 3.41 -17.62
CA ILE A 173 -12.65 4.83 -17.41
C ILE A 173 -13.80 5.56 -16.70
N ARG A 174 -15.06 5.39 -17.14
CA ARG A 174 -16.23 6.01 -16.50
C ARG A 174 -16.40 5.55 -15.04
N ARG A 175 -16.09 4.28 -14.76
CA ARG A 175 -16.14 3.69 -13.41
C ARG A 175 -15.02 4.21 -12.50
N LYS A 176 -13.81 4.42 -13.04
CA LYS A 176 -12.68 5.04 -12.31
C LYS A 176 -12.95 6.52 -11.99
N PHE A 177 -13.52 7.27 -12.93
CA PHE A 177 -13.91 8.67 -12.71
C PHE A 177 -15.02 8.83 -11.66
N SER A 178 -16.04 7.97 -11.67
CA SER A 178 -17.11 7.99 -10.66
C SER A 178 -16.59 7.66 -9.25
N PHE A 179 -15.66 6.71 -9.14
CA PHE A 179 -15.01 6.37 -7.87
C PHE A 179 -14.12 7.51 -7.36
N CYS A 180 -13.35 8.14 -8.25
CA CYS A 180 -12.51 9.28 -7.92
C CYS A 180 -13.34 10.50 -7.47
N TYR A 181 -14.44 10.80 -8.17
CA TYR A 181 -15.38 11.85 -7.80
C TYR A 181 -15.98 11.61 -6.42
N PHE A 182 -16.43 10.38 -6.13
CA PHE A 182 -16.96 10.03 -4.82
C PHE A 182 -15.91 10.21 -3.70
N HIS A 183 -14.67 9.77 -3.93
CA HIS A 183 -13.57 9.95 -2.98
C HIS A 183 -13.22 11.43 -2.74
N ILE A 184 -13.22 12.25 -3.80
CA ILE A 184 -12.97 13.69 -3.72
C ILE A 184 -14.10 14.38 -2.94
N VAL A 185 -15.36 14.07 -3.23
CA VAL A 185 -16.52 14.62 -2.50
C VAL A 185 -16.49 14.20 -1.02
N PHE A 186 -16.16 12.95 -0.74
CA PHE A 186 -15.98 12.46 0.63
C PHE A 186 -14.85 13.20 1.36
N TRP A 187 -13.72 13.42 0.69
CA TRP A 187 -12.58 14.20 1.22
C TRP A 187 -12.93 15.66 1.49
N VAL A 188 -13.65 16.31 0.58
CA VAL A 188 -14.12 17.70 0.75
C VAL A 188 -15.13 17.80 1.89
N SER A 189 -15.97 16.78 2.09
CA SER A 189 -16.88 16.70 3.24
C SER A 189 -16.16 16.51 4.57
N LEU A 190 -15.02 15.83 4.59
CA LEU A 190 -14.16 15.64 5.77
C LEU A 190 -13.50 16.95 6.24
N LEU A 191 -13.13 17.83 5.29
CA LEU A 191 -12.45 19.10 5.57
C LEU A 191 -13.39 20.21 6.07
N LYS A 192 -14.71 20.09 5.86
CA LYS A 192 -15.69 21.10 6.29
C LYS A 192 -16.36 20.73 7.63
N GLY A 193 -15.75 21.19 8.73
CA GLY A 193 -16.40 21.77 9.92
C GLY A 193 -17.46 20.96 10.70
N SER A 194 -17.08 20.57 11.93
CA SER A 194 -17.94 20.38 13.12
C SER A 194 -18.95 19.21 13.21
N VAL A 195 -19.12 18.37 12.16
CA VAL A 195 -20.00 17.16 12.21
C VAL A 195 -19.20 15.86 12.04
N CYS A 196 -17.90 15.91 12.33
CA CYS A 196 -16.91 15.01 11.75
C CYS A 196 -17.02 13.53 12.18
N THR A 197 -17.40 13.22 13.42
CA THR A 197 -17.33 11.82 13.91
C THR A 197 -18.46 10.92 13.42
N ARG A 198 -19.72 11.37 13.50
CA ARG A 198 -20.88 10.54 13.13
C ARG A 198 -21.02 10.37 11.62
N ASN A 199 -20.80 11.45 10.86
CA ASN A 199 -20.97 11.43 9.40
C ASN A 199 -19.80 10.72 8.70
N CYS A 200 -18.57 10.83 9.22
CA CYS A 200 -17.44 10.02 8.71
C CYS A 200 -17.64 8.53 8.96
N PHE A 201 -18.17 8.15 10.12
CA PHE A 201 -18.47 6.74 10.41
C PHE A 201 -19.51 6.19 9.41
N ILE A 202 -20.64 6.87 9.25
CA ILE A 202 -21.68 6.46 8.30
C ILE A 202 -21.12 6.42 6.87
N GLY A 203 -20.36 7.44 6.46
CA GLY A 203 -19.72 7.49 5.16
C GLY A 203 -18.74 6.33 4.94
N SER A 204 -17.91 6.00 5.92
CA SER A 204 -16.98 4.87 5.83
C SER A 204 -17.72 3.53 5.72
N VAL A 205 -18.80 3.34 6.47
CA VAL A 205 -19.61 2.11 6.41
C VAL A 205 -20.28 1.98 5.04
N ILE A 206 -20.80 3.08 4.49
CA ILE A 206 -21.39 3.10 3.15
C ILE A 206 -20.35 2.75 2.08
N ILE A 207 -19.14 3.30 2.18
CA ILE A 207 -18.03 3.00 1.25
C ILE A 207 -17.66 1.53 1.33
N ILE A 208 -17.49 0.99 2.54
CA ILE A 208 -17.13 -0.41 2.76
C ILE A 208 -18.20 -1.32 2.18
N LEU A 209 -19.48 -1.07 2.47
CA LEU A 209 -20.59 -1.86 1.93
C LEU A 209 -20.66 -1.77 0.40
N PHE A 210 -20.46 -0.58 -0.17
CA PHE A 210 -20.41 -0.38 -1.62
C PHE A 210 -19.27 -1.17 -2.28
N LEU A 211 -18.07 -1.12 -1.70
CA LEU A 211 -16.91 -1.87 -2.19
C LEU A 211 -17.16 -3.38 -2.07
N MET A 212 -17.65 -3.86 -0.93
CA MET A 212 -18.00 -5.27 -0.74
C MET A 212 -19.01 -5.74 -1.79
N PHE A 213 -20.08 -4.98 -2.02
CA PHE A 213 -21.10 -5.33 -3.01
C PHE A 213 -20.54 -5.40 -4.44
N LYS A 214 -19.61 -4.49 -4.77
CA LYS A 214 -18.94 -4.46 -6.07
C LYS A 214 -18.00 -5.67 -6.25
N PHE A 215 -17.17 -5.97 -5.25
CA PHE A 215 -16.28 -7.13 -5.27
C PHE A 215 -17.05 -8.45 -5.41
N ILE A 216 -18.16 -8.59 -4.68
CA ILE A 216 -19.04 -9.77 -4.76
C ILE A 216 -19.62 -9.96 -6.16
N LYS A 217 -19.97 -8.86 -6.86
CA LYS A 217 -20.50 -8.92 -8.23
C LYS A 217 -19.45 -9.30 -9.29
N GLU A 218 -18.19 -8.97 -9.07
CA GLU A 218 -17.09 -9.29 -9.98
C GLU A 218 -16.58 -10.74 -9.84
N LEU A 219 -17.01 -11.46 -8.79
CA LEU A 219 -16.63 -12.86 -8.53
C LEU A 219 -17.51 -13.88 -9.29
N PRO A 220 -16.91 -15.00 -9.76
CA PRO A 220 -17.63 -16.12 -10.38
C PRO A 220 -18.67 -16.71 -9.41
N GLN A 221 -19.81 -17.12 -9.96
CA GLN A 221 -21.03 -17.43 -9.20
C GLN A 221 -20.85 -18.60 -8.22
N GLU A 222 -19.94 -19.53 -8.53
CA GLU A 222 -19.56 -20.69 -7.70
C GLU A 222 -18.71 -20.32 -6.47
N LEU A 223 -17.86 -19.28 -6.55
CA LEU A 223 -16.95 -18.86 -5.47
C LEU A 223 -17.53 -17.78 -4.57
N ARG A 224 -18.58 -17.10 -5.02
CA ARG A 224 -19.21 -15.97 -4.32
C ARG A 224 -19.70 -16.34 -2.92
N LEU A 225 -20.41 -17.47 -2.80
CA LEU A 225 -20.99 -17.90 -1.53
C LEU A 225 -19.91 -18.37 -0.54
N THR A 226 -18.87 -19.05 -1.02
CA THR A 226 -17.74 -19.48 -0.19
C THR A 226 -16.99 -18.28 0.39
N ILE A 227 -16.67 -17.29 -0.44
CA ILE A 227 -15.92 -16.10 -0.01
C ILE A 227 -16.73 -15.26 0.98
N VAL A 228 -18.02 -15.05 0.70
CA VAL A 228 -18.92 -14.31 1.62
C VAL A 228 -19.08 -15.07 2.94
N GLY A 229 -19.23 -16.39 2.90
CA GLY A 229 -19.28 -17.25 4.08
C GLY A 229 -18.01 -17.14 4.93
N THR A 230 -16.83 -17.25 4.32
CA THR A 230 -15.55 -17.09 5.00
C THR A 230 -15.39 -15.70 5.61
N ALA A 231 -15.78 -14.64 4.88
CA ALA A 231 -15.71 -13.26 5.38
C ALA A 231 -16.62 -13.04 6.60
N VAL A 232 -17.84 -13.58 6.59
CA VAL A 232 -18.76 -13.52 7.73
C VAL A 232 -18.20 -14.29 8.93
N ILE A 233 -17.65 -15.48 8.71
CA ILE A 233 -17.01 -16.27 9.78
C ILE A 233 -15.85 -15.49 10.40
N ILE A 234 -14.94 -14.94 9.60
CA ILE A 234 -13.81 -14.13 10.09
C ILE A 234 -14.32 -12.89 10.85
N PHE A 235 -15.34 -12.21 10.32
CA PHE A 235 -15.92 -11.04 10.96
C PHE A 235 -16.50 -11.39 12.34
N VAL A 236 -17.28 -12.47 12.45
CA VAL A 236 -17.82 -12.93 13.73
C VAL A 236 -16.68 -13.30 14.69
N PHE A 237 -15.68 -14.06 14.25
CA PHE A 237 -14.53 -14.42 15.08
C PHE A 237 -13.72 -13.21 15.55
N ARG A 238 -13.61 -12.16 14.72
CA ARG A 238 -12.89 -10.93 15.07
C ARG A 238 -13.73 -9.96 15.90
N ALA A 239 -15.05 -10.01 15.77
CA ALA A 239 -16.00 -9.22 16.55
C ALA A 239 -16.30 -9.86 17.91
N MET A 240 -16.04 -11.16 18.08
CA MET A 240 -16.04 -11.79 19.40
C MET A 240 -14.92 -11.18 20.24
N PRO A 241 -15.19 -10.85 21.52
CA PRO A 241 -14.15 -10.34 22.42
C PRO A 241 -13.03 -11.37 22.49
N GLY A 242 -11.83 -10.93 22.13
CA GLY A 242 -10.65 -11.79 22.16
C GLY A 242 -10.42 -12.33 23.57
N PRO A 243 -9.87 -13.55 23.72
CA PRO A 243 -9.38 -13.97 25.02
C PRO A 243 -8.34 -12.95 25.50
N GLY A 244 -8.40 -12.60 26.79
CA GLY A 244 -7.61 -11.51 27.36
C GLY A 244 -6.09 -11.59 27.08
N PRO A 245 -5.34 -10.52 27.34
CA PRO A 245 -3.95 -10.32 26.92
C PRO A 245 -2.94 -11.43 27.33
N GLY A 246 -3.33 -12.36 28.21
CA GLY A 246 -2.55 -13.56 28.52
C GLY A 246 -2.50 -14.62 27.42
N LEU A 247 -3.49 -14.68 26.51
CA LEU A 247 -3.52 -15.68 25.42
C LEU A 247 -2.84 -15.21 24.12
N THR A 248 -2.59 -13.91 23.97
CA THR A 248 -1.82 -13.36 22.84
C THR A 248 -0.32 -13.62 22.95
N TRP A 249 0.19 -13.93 24.14
CA TRP A 249 1.62 -14.18 24.37
C TRP A 249 2.09 -15.57 23.89
N PHE A 250 1.18 -16.55 23.84
CA PHE A 250 1.48 -17.93 23.44
C PHE A 250 1.11 -18.24 21.98
N LYS A 251 0.69 -17.25 21.19
CA LYS A 251 0.47 -17.38 19.74
C LYS A 251 1.55 -16.59 18.98
N ILE A 252 2.79 -17.00 19.13
CA ILE A 252 3.88 -16.76 18.18
C ILE A 252 4.26 -18.12 17.60
#